data_AF-A0A1Y5PPJ9-F1
#
_entry.id   AF-A0A1Y5PPJ9-F1
#
_cell.length_a   1.000
_cell.length_b   1.000
_cell.length_c   1.000
_cell.angle_alpha   90.00
_cell.angle_beta   90.00
_cell.angle_gamma   90.00
#
_symmetry.space_group_name_H-M   'P 1'
#
loop_
_entity.id
_entity.type
_entity.pdbx_description
1 polymer ?
#
loop_
_entity_poly.entity_id
_entity_poly.type
_entity_poly.pdbx_seq_one_letter_code
_entity_poly.pdbx_strand_id
1 'polypeptide(L)'
;MTDSHTEARPDTTIGAGFPASRQRAWWPVHEFITALVHQANCGPIPAAGTPAWCELANGDPRKLLAVAVDGEHHVLRAEMAQEAMADASRAVSAAANWRTVGRPRGAAYIERRRSA
;
A
#
# COMPACT_ATOMS: atom_id res chain seq x y z
N MET A 1 17.11 -28.21 16.12
CA MET A 1 15.71 -28.64 16.01
C MET A 1 14.88 -27.38 16.22
N THR A 2 14.54 -26.69 15.13
CA THR A 2 13.79 -25.43 15.18
C THR A 2 12.32 -25.75 15.31
N ASP A 3 11.73 -25.44 16.47
CA ASP A 3 10.30 -25.60 16.68
C ASP A 3 9.55 -24.68 15.71
N SER A 4 8.85 -25.30 14.77
CA SER A 4 7.91 -24.64 13.88
C SER A 4 6.71 -24.20 14.71
N HIS A 5 6.70 -22.94 15.17
CA HIS A 5 5.53 -22.33 15.80
C HIS A 5 4.39 -22.28 14.78
N THR A 6 3.59 -23.35 14.75
CA THR A 6 2.39 -23.45 13.92
C THR A 6 1.30 -22.67 14.64
N GLU A 7 0.81 -21.59 14.02
CA GLU A 7 -0.25 -20.77 14.56
C GLU A 7 -1.51 -21.62 14.78
N ALA A 8 -1.94 -21.76 16.04
CA ALA A 8 -3.01 -22.68 16.45
C ALA A 8 -4.43 -22.20 16.08
N ARG A 9 -4.56 -21.12 15.31
CA ARG A 9 -5.84 -20.47 15.06
C ARG A 9 -6.55 -21.12 13.87
N PRO A 10 -7.80 -21.59 14.01
CA PRO A 10 -8.51 -22.32 12.97
C PRO A 10 -8.99 -21.43 11.80
N ASP A 11 -9.04 -20.12 12.03
CA ASP A 11 -9.49 -19.13 11.07
C ASP A 11 -8.31 -18.23 10.68
N THR A 12 -7.88 -18.25 9.42
CA THR A 12 -6.82 -17.36 8.89
C THR A 12 -7.36 -15.99 8.49
N THR A 13 -8.69 -15.79 8.52
CA THR A 13 -9.37 -14.57 8.08
C THR A 13 -9.36 -13.43 9.11
N ILE A 14 -8.88 -13.67 10.33
CA ILE A 14 -8.70 -12.63 11.37
C ILE A 14 -7.33 -12.83 12.05
N GLY A 15 -6.29 -13.15 11.28
CA GLY A 15 -4.93 -13.41 11.78
C GLY A 15 -3.99 -12.22 11.64
N ALA A 16 -2.75 -12.38 12.13
CA ALA A 16 -1.68 -11.43 11.83
C ALA A 16 -1.47 -11.34 10.30
N GLY A 17 -1.40 -10.11 9.77
CA GLY A 17 -1.33 -9.89 8.32
C GLY A 17 -2.69 -9.83 7.61
N PHE A 18 -3.81 -9.94 8.34
CA PHE A 18 -5.15 -9.61 7.84
C PHE A 18 -5.63 -8.23 8.36
N PRO A 19 -6.16 -7.36 7.49
CA PRO A 19 -6.17 -7.49 6.03
C PRO A 19 -4.75 -7.43 5.45
N ALA A 20 -4.58 -8.00 4.25
CA ALA A 20 -3.30 -7.94 3.53
C ALA A 20 -2.79 -6.49 3.44
N SER A 21 -1.47 -6.32 3.48
CA SER A 21 -0.85 -5.01 3.38
C SER A 21 -1.33 -4.29 2.12
N ARG A 22 -1.68 -3.01 2.30
CA ARG A 22 -2.08 -2.11 1.22
C ARG A 22 -0.95 -1.16 0.83
N GLN A 23 0.23 -1.31 1.42
CA GLN A 23 1.38 -0.45 1.15
C GLN A 23 1.70 -0.45 -0.35
N ARG A 24 1.98 0.72 -0.89
CA ARG A 24 2.40 0.89 -2.28
C ARG A 24 3.78 1.53 -2.33
N ALA A 25 4.57 1.12 -3.32
CA ALA A 25 5.87 1.69 -3.62
C ALA A 25 5.87 2.05 -5.10
N TRP A 26 5.99 3.34 -5.41
CA TRP A 26 5.98 3.87 -6.76
C TRP A 26 7.28 3.58 -7.50
N TRP A 27 8.44 3.72 -6.85
CA TRP A 27 9.73 3.58 -7.53
C TRP A 27 9.90 2.22 -8.24
N PRO A 28 9.62 1.05 -7.62
CA PRO A 28 9.70 -0.23 -8.32
C PRO A 28 8.68 -0.37 -9.46
N VAL A 29 7.52 0.28 -9.37
CA VAL A 29 6.51 0.30 -10.45
C VAL A 29 7.03 1.13 -11.63
N HIS A 30 7.64 2.28 -11.36
CA HIS A 30 8.26 3.13 -12.37
C HIS A 30 9.40 2.42 -13.11
N GLU A 31 10.29 1.72 -12.37
CA GLU A 31 11.36 0.91 -12.96
C GLU A 31 10.78 -0.20 -13.86
N PHE A 32 9.75 -0.89 -13.40
CA PHE A 32 9.07 -1.94 -14.17
C PHE A 32 8.46 -1.40 -15.46
N ILE A 33 7.68 -0.31 -15.39
CA ILE A 33 7.03 0.30 -16.57
C ILE A 33 8.08 0.84 -17.54
N THR A 34 9.12 1.49 -17.04
CA THR A 34 10.23 1.99 -17.87
C THR A 34 10.90 0.85 -18.64
N ALA A 35 11.23 -0.26 -17.96
CA ALA A 35 11.81 -1.43 -18.60
C ALA A 35 10.86 -2.05 -19.64
N LEU A 36 9.56 -2.11 -19.34
CA LEU A 36 8.54 -2.64 -20.26
C LEU A 36 8.39 -1.78 -21.52
N VAL A 37 8.38 -0.45 -21.37
CA VAL A 37 8.33 0.51 -22.49
C VAL A 37 9.57 0.36 -23.38
N HIS A 38 10.76 0.23 -22.78
CA HIS A 38 11.98 -0.03 -23.54
C HIS A 38 11.94 -1.36 -24.30
N GLN A 39 11.41 -2.43 -23.68
CA GLN A 39 11.29 -3.74 -24.31
C GLN A 39 10.27 -3.75 -25.46
N ALA A 40 9.16 -3.03 -25.33
CA ALA A 40 8.12 -2.97 -26.35
C ALA A 40 8.61 -2.31 -27.65
N ASN A 41 9.62 -1.44 -27.57
CA ASN A 41 10.28 -0.79 -28.71
C ASN A 41 9.30 -0.22 -29.76
N CYS A 42 8.18 0.33 -29.30
CA CYS A 42 7.09 0.81 -30.14
C CYS A 42 7.23 2.29 -30.55
N GLY A 43 8.39 2.91 -30.28
CA GLY A 43 8.61 4.34 -30.50
C GLY A 43 7.93 5.23 -29.45
N PRO A 44 7.77 6.54 -29.73
CA PRO A 44 7.16 7.49 -28.81
C PRO A 44 5.72 7.10 -28.45
N ILE A 45 5.43 7.08 -27.14
CA ILE A 45 4.10 6.77 -26.60
C ILE A 45 3.39 8.09 -26.28
N PRO A 46 2.23 8.40 -26.89
CA PRO A 46 1.46 9.58 -26.53
C PRO A 46 0.85 9.42 -25.14
N ALA A 47 0.68 10.52 -24.40
CA ALA A 47 -0.01 10.50 -23.11
C ALA A 47 -1.46 10.00 -23.28
N ALA A 48 -1.96 9.22 -22.31
CA ALA A 48 -3.26 8.58 -22.43
C ALA A 48 -4.39 9.61 -22.49
N GLY A 49 -5.37 9.38 -23.36
CA GLY A 49 -6.52 10.27 -23.56
C GLY A 49 -6.25 11.54 -24.37
N THR A 50 -5.01 11.79 -24.80
CA THR A 50 -4.73 12.87 -25.78
C THR A 50 -5.35 12.55 -27.15
N PRO A 51 -5.56 13.55 -28.03
CA PRO A 51 -6.04 13.29 -29.40
C PRO A 51 -5.18 12.27 -30.16
N ALA A 52 -3.85 12.39 -30.07
CA ALA A 52 -2.91 11.45 -30.67
C ALA A 52 -3.08 10.01 -30.13
N TRP A 53 -3.46 9.85 -28.86
CA TRP A 53 -3.79 8.54 -28.28
C TRP A 53 -5.15 8.02 -28.76
N CYS A 54 -6.15 8.88 -28.89
CA CYS A 54 -7.48 8.51 -29.40
C CYS A 54 -7.42 7.99 -30.83
N GLU A 55 -6.53 8.56 -31.66
CA GLU A 55 -6.28 8.16 -33.04
C GLU A 55 -5.57 6.80 -33.17
N LEU A 56 -4.94 6.29 -32.11
CA LEU A 56 -4.32 4.96 -32.13
C LEU A 56 -5.37 3.86 -32.33
N ALA A 57 -5.04 2.87 -33.15
CA ALA A 57 -5.85 1.67 -33.29
C ALA A 57 -5.94 0.89 -31.96
N ASN A 58 -7.05 0.20 -31.71
CA ASN A 58 -7.22 -0.56 -30.46
C ASN A 58 -6.23 -1.72 -30.30
N GLY A 59 -5.67 -2.22 -31.40
CA GLY A 59 -4.61 -3.23 -31.38
C GLY A 59 -3.19 -2.67 -31.30
N ASP A 60 -3.02 -1.34 -31.29
CA ASP A 60 -1.71 -0.72 -31.16
C ASP A 60 -1.20 -0.86 -29.72
N PRO A 61 -0.05 -1.52 -29.47
CA PRO A 61 0.48 -1.72 -28.13
C PRO A 61 0.73 -0.40 -27.39
N ARG A 62 1.04 0.70 -28.10
CA ARG A 62 1.23 2.03 -27.51
C ARG A 62 -0.01 2.51 -26.77
N LYS A 63 -1.21 2.10 -27.21
CA LYS A 63 -2.47 2.53 -26.62
C LYS A 63 -2.62 2.03 -25.19
N LEU A 64 -2.28 0.75 -24.94
CA LEU A 64 -2.27 0.16 -23.61
C LEU A 64 -1.08 0.66 -22.78
N LEU A 65 0.10 0.74 -23.39
CA LEU A 65 1.31 1.20 -22.69
C LEU A 65 1.16 2.64 -22.19
N ALA A 66 0.52 3.53 -22.96
CA ALA A 66 0.20 4.89 -22.52
C ALA A 66 -0.62 4.90 -21.22
N VAL A 67 -1.63 4.02 -21.11
CA VAL A 67 -2.45 3.88 -19.89
C VAL A 67 -1.61 3.34 -18.72
N ALA A 68 -0.69 2.41 -18.98
CA ALA A 68 0.19 1.87 -17.95
C ALA A 68 1.18 2.93 -17.43
N VAL A 69 1.76 3.72 -18.32
CA VAL A 69 2.64 4.86 -18.00
C VAL A 69 1.90 5.88 -17.14
N ASP A 70 0.71 6.34 -17.58
CA ASP A 70 -0.05 7.31 -16.77
C ASP A 70 -0.61 6.70 -15.47
N GLY A 71 -0.81 5.38 -15.45
CA GLY A 71 -1.30 4.62 -14.30
C GLY A 71 -0.36 4.64 -13.10
N GLU A 72 0.96 4.71 -13.32
CA GLU A 72 1.94 4.74 -12.22
C GLU A 72 1.77 5.98 -11.33
N HIS A 73 1.25 7.09 -11.89
CA HIS A 73 0.93 8.29 -11.12
C HIS A 73 -0.14 8.04 -10.05
N HIS A 74 -1.02 7.06 -10.21
CA HIS A 74 -1.96 6.67 -9.15
C HIS A 74 -1.24 5.92 -8.01
N VAL A 75 -0.22 5.11 -8.33
CA VAL A 75 0.62 4.44 -7.33
C VAL A 75 1.36 5.49 -6.50
N LEU A 76 1.97 6.49 -7.15
CA LEU A 76 2.63 7.61 -6.47
C LEU A 76 1.67 8.36 -5.53
N ARG A 77 0.47 8.69 -6.00
CA ARG A 77 -0.54 9.36 -5.15
C ARG A 77 -0.91 8.53 -3.92
N ALA A 78 -1.03 7.21 -4.07
CA ALA A 78 -1.38 6.31 -2.99
C ALA A 78 -0.23 6.18 -1.96
N GLU A 79 1.02 6.08 -2.40
CA GLU A 79 2.18 6.08 -1.51
C GLU A 79 2.30 7.41 -0.75
N MET A 80 2.18 8.54 -1.44
CA MET A 80 2.20 9.86 -0.79
C MET A 80 1.08 10.03 0.23
N ALA A 81 -0.11 9.51 -0.05
CA ALA A 81 -1.21 9.51 0.91
C ALA A 81 -0.92 8.63 2.14
N GLN A 82 -0.22 7.50 1.96
CA GLN A 82 0.19 6.64 3.08
C GLN A 82 1.20 7.34 3.99
N GLU A 83 2.19 8.02 3.43
CA GLU A 83 3.17 8.79 4.21
C GLU A 83 2.48 9.89 5.01
N ALA A 84 1.60 10.68 4.36
CA ALA A 84 0.85 11.73 5.02
C ALA A 84 -0.04 11.20 6.16
N MET A 85 -0.67 10.04 5.98
CA MET A 85 -1.45 9.39 7.03
C MET A 85 -0.58 8.88 8.19
N ALA A 86 0.62 8.38 7.90
CA ALA A 86 1.58 7.96 8.92
C ALA A 86 2.08 9.16 9.75
N ASP A 87 2.37 10.28 9.09
CA ASP A 87 2.69 11.55 9.75
C ASP A 87 1.57 12.05 10.64
N ALA A 88 0.33 12.09 10.11
CA ALA A 88 -0.84 12.49 10.88
C ALA A 88 -1.06 11.58 12.10
N SER A 89 -0.90 10.26 11.94
CA SER A 89 -1.01 9.29 13.03
C SER A 89 0.03 9.53 14.13
N ARG A 90 1.29 9.80 13.75
CA ARG A 90 2.36 10.17 14.68
C ARG A 90 2.04 11.46 15.42
N ALA A 91 1.56 12.48 14.70
CA ALA A 91 1.18 13.76 15.29
C ALA A 91 0.04 13.61 16.31
N VAL A 92 -1.02 12.87 15.97
CA VAL A 92 -2.13 12.57 16.89
C VAL A 92 -1.62 11.80 18.11
N SER A 93 -0.79 10.78 17.90
CA SER A 93 -0.24 9.98 19.01
C SER A 93 0.58 10.82 19.99
N ALA A 94 1.29 11.83 19.48
CA ALA A 94 2.09 12.77 20.29
C ALA A 94 1.28 13.96 20.86
N ALA A 95 0.05 14.20 20.40
CA ALA A 95 -0.69 15.43 20.71
C ALA A 95 -1.12 15.55 22.18
N ALA A 96 -1.28 14.45 22.91
CA ALA A 96 -1.75 14.46 24.30
C ALA A 96 -1.27 13.25 25.09
N ASN A 97 -1.33 13.35 26.43
CA ASN A 97 -1.22 12.18 27.28
C ASN A 97 -2.52 11.37 27.21
N TRP A 98 -2.59 10.43 26.28
CA TRP A 98 -3.80 9.63 26.04
C TRP A 98 -4.27 8.82 27.26
N ARG A 99 -3.40 8.57 28.26
CA ARG A 99 -3.81 7.96 29.54
C ARG A 99 -4.75 8.83 30.35
N THR A 100 -4.65 10.15 30.22
CA THR A 100 -5.48 11.11 30.97
C THR A 100 -6.74 11.50 30.19
N VAL A 101 -6.77 11.27 28.88
CA VAL A 101 -7.92 11.56 28.00
C VAL A 101 -8.92 10.39 27.98
N GLY A 102 -8.44 9.14 28.10
CA GLY A 102 -9.28 7.94 28.05
C GLY A 102 -10.17 7.72 29.28
N ARG A 103 -11.16 6.83 29.14
CA ARG A 103 -11.97 6.39 30.30
C ARG A 103 -11.09 5.65 31.32
N PRO A 104 -11.35 5.82 32.63
CA PRO A 104 -10.67 5.05 33.65
C PRO A 104 -10.89 3.54 33.43
N ARG A 105 -9.91 2.73 33.85
CA ARG A 105 -10.02 1.27 33.79
C ARG A 105 -11.25 0.82 34.57
N GLY A 106 -12.14 0.06 33.92
CA GLY A 106 -13.29 -0.56 34.59
C GLY A 106 -12.85 -1.70 35.53
N ALA A 107 -13.76 -2.14 36.40
CA ALA A 107 -13.51 -3.15 37.43
C ALA A 107 -13.15 -4.57 36.90
N ALA A 108 -13.07 -4.75 35.58
CA ALA A 108 -12.75 -6.02 34.92
C ALA A 108 -11.24 -6.32 34.82
N TYR A 109 -10.37 -5.52 35.44
CA TYR A 109 -8.93 -5.76 35.43
C TYR A 109 -8.56 -6.98 36.30
N ILE A 110 -7.99 -8.02 35.68
CA ILE A 110 -7.44 -9.19 36.36
C ILE A 110 -5.93 -8.99 36.53
N GLU A 111 -5.47 -8.95 37.78
CA GLU A 111 -4.05 -8.79 38.13
C GLU A 111 -3.22 -9.93 37.51
N ARG A 112 -2.13 -9.59 36.80
CA ARG A 112 -1.18 -10.60 36.34
C ARG A 112 -0.39 -11.13 37.53
N ARG A 113 -0.66 -12.37 37.93
CA ARG A 113 0.10 -13.06 38.98
C ARG A 113 1.54 -13.27 38.50
N ARG A 114 2.50 -12.74 39.25
CA ARG A 114 3.92 -13.00 39.03
C ARG A 114 4.18 -14.47 39.42
N SER A 115 4.69 -15.28 38.50
CA SER A 115 5.21 -16.61 38.84
C SER A 115 6.40 -16.43 39.78
N ALA A 116 6.35 -17.11 40.93
CA ALA A 116 7.43 -17.15 41.91
C ALA A 116 8.59 -18.01 41.42
#